data_AF-A0A946ELV6-F1
#
_entry.id   AF-A0A946ELV6-F1
#
_cell.length_a   1.000
_cell.length_b   1.000
_cell.length_c   1.000
_cell.angle_alpha   90.00
_cell.angle_beta   90.00
_cell.angle_gamma   90.00
#
_symmetry.space_group_name_H-M   'P 1'
#
loop_
_entity.id
_entity.type
_entity.pdbx_description
1 polymer ?
#
loop_
_entity_poly.entity_id
_entity_poly.type
_entity_poly.pdbx_seq_one_letter_code
_entity_poly.pdbx_strand_id
1 'polypeptide(L)' 'MMPKTLGLRHVALQVNNLKLCVEFYTEIIGMRLELQTEGYAYLTTGDDNISLRQLLVPKGNELV' A
#
# COMPACT_ATOMS: atom_id res chain seq x y z
N MET A 1 -21.79 12.88 22.38
CA MET A 1 -21.57 11.42 22.29
C MET A 1 -20.22 11.21 21.64
N MET A 2 -19.33 10.39 22.20
CA MET A 2 -18.03 10.10 21.56
C MET A 2 -18.25 9.16 20.36
N PRO A 3 -17.50 9.33 19.26
CA PRO A 3 -17.62 8.45 18.10
C PRO A 3 -17.17 7.03 18.47
N LYS A 4 -17.86 6.02 17.95
CA LYS A 4 -17.55 4.60 18.22
C LYS A 4 -16.20 4.16 17.65
N THR A 5 -15.69 4.88 16.65
CA THR A 5 -14.39 4.61 15.99
C THR A 5 -13.75 5.92 15.56
N LEU A 6 -12.42 5.96 15.51
CA LEU A 6 -11.65 7.14 15.10
C LEU A 6 -11.45 7.26 13.57
N GLY A 7 -12.06 6.36 12.79
CA GLY A 7 -11.87 6.25 11.34
C GLY A 7 -10.75 5.28 10.95
N LEU A 8 -10.55 5.09 9.65
CA LEU A 8 -9.55 4.17 9.09
C LEU A 8 -8.30 4.95 8.67
N ARG A 9 -7.30 4.98 9.54
CA ARG A 9 -6.07 5.80 9.37
C ARG A 9 -4.95 5.10 8.62
N HIS A 10 -4.95 3.77 8.61
CA HIS A 10 -3.92 2.98 7.95
C HIS A 10 -4.51 1.70 7.38
N VAL A 11 -4.17 1.42 6.11
CA VAL A 11 -4.52 0.19 5.42
C VAL A 11 -3.25 -0.49 4.92
N ALA A 12 -3.16 -1.81 5.09
CA ALA A 12 -2.07 -2.62 4.56
C ALA A 12 -2.59 -3.54 3.46
N LEU A 13 -2.04 -3.42 2.25
CA LEU A 13 -2.41 -4.24 1.10
C LEU A 13 -1.23 -5.08 0.62
N GLN A 14 -1.54 -6.31 0.23
CA GLN A 14 -0.64 -7.11 -0.59
C GLN A 14 -0.99 -6.91 -2.06
N VAL A 15 0.01 -6.62 -2.89
CA VAL A 15 -0.17 -6.20 -4.30
C VAL A 15 0.67 -7.04 -5.25
N ASN A 16 0.14 -7.29 -6.45
CA ASN A 16 0.82 -8.10 -7.46
C ASN A 16 2.01 -7.38 -8.12
N ASN A 17 1.99 -6.05 -8.16
CA ASN A 17 3.08 -5.25 -8.73
C ASN A 17 3.28 -3.97 -7.92
N LEU A 18 4.26 -4.00 -7.02
CA LEU A 18 4.55 -2.90 -6.11
C LEU A 18 4.92 -1.62 -6.86
N LYS A 19 5.72 -1.71 -7.94
CA LYS A 19 6.16 -0.53 -8.70
C LYS A 19 4.97 0.21 -9.31
N LEU A 20 4.08 -0.51 -10.00
CA LEU A 20 2.89 0.08 -10.59
C LEU A 20 1.94 0.66 -9.54
N CYS A 21 1.79 -0.01 -8.40
CA CYS A 21 0.96 0.51 -7.32
C CYS A 21 1.58 1.78 -6.72
N VAL A 22 2.90 1.83 -6.49
CA VAL A 22 3.55 3.05 -6.00
C VAL A 22 3.32 4.21 -6.97
N GLU A 23 3.56 4.02 -8.28
CA GLU A 23 3.30 5.03 -9.32
C GLU A 23 1.83 5.47 -9.33
N PHE A 24 0.88 4.55 -9.20
CA PHE A 24 -0.54 4.88 -9.11
C PHE A 24 -0.83 5.78 -7.90
N TYR A 25 -0.36 5.39 -6.72
CA TYR A 25 -0.64 6.14 -5.49
C TYR A 25 0.11 7.48 -5.43
N THR A 26 1.28 7.62 -6.06
CA THR A 26 2.00 8.91 -6.12
C THR A 26 1.49 9.80 -7.24
N GLU A 27 1.40 9.30 -8.48
CA GLU A 27 1.16 10.14 -9.66
C GLU A 27 -0.32 10.40 -9.93
N ILE A 28 -1.21 9.45 -9.59
CA ILE A 28 -2.65 9.58 -9.83
C ILE A 28 -3.38 10.06 -8.58
N ILE A 29 -3.08 9.44 -7.43
CA ILE A 29 -3.76 9.79 -6.17
C ILE A 29 -3.10 10.97 -5.45
N GLY A 30 -1.82 11.23 -5.70
CA GLY A 30 -1.09 12.33 -5.06
C GLY A 30 -0.62 12.05 -3.63
N MET A 31 -0.47 10.77 -3.25
CA MET A 31 0.14 10.40 -1.97
C MET A 31 1.65 10.60 -2.02
N ARG A 32 2.25 10.92 -0.88
CA ARG A 32 3.72 10.98 -0.76
C ARG A 32 4.27 9.63 -0.34
N LEU A 33 5.35 9.23 -0.99
CA LEU A 33 6.14 8.07 -0.58
C LEU A 33 7.09 8.48 0.56
N GLU A 34 6.97 7.82 1.71
CA GLU A 34 7.81 8.10 2.89
C GLU A 34 8.91 7.04 3.06
N LEU A 35 8.65 5.80 2.64
CA LEU A 35 9.62 4.70 2.70
C LEU A 35 9.37 3.71 1.56
N GLN A 36 10.46 3.23 0.94
CA GLN A 36 10.39 2.15 -0.04
C GLN A 36 11.58 1.19 0.10
N THR A 37 11.28 -0.10 -0.02
CA THR A 37 12.25 -1.19 -0.20
C THR A 37 11.84 -2.03 -1.41
N GLU A 38 12.59 -3.09 -1.73
CA GLU A 38 12.28 -3.97 -2.86
C GLU A 38 10.87 -4.60 -2.79
N GLY A 39 10.39 -4.94 -1.59
CA GLY A 39 9.13 -5.65 -1.39
C GLY A 39 8.08 -4.87 -0.61
N TYR A 40 8.32 -3.60 -0.30
CA TYR A 40 7.45 -2.80 0.56
C TYR A 40 7.48 -1.32 0.21
N ALA A 41 6.34 -0.63 0.34
CA ALA A 41 6.25 0.82 0.29
C ALA A 41 5.28 1.33 1.36
N TYR A 42 5.56 2.51 1.91
CA TYR A 42 4.68 3.23 2.82
C TYR A 42 4.39 4.61 2.27
N LEU A 43 3.10 4.91 2.07
CA LEU A 43 2.64 6.19 1.52
C LEU A 43 1.68 6.89 2.48
N THR A 44 1.63 8.22 2.38
CA THR A 44 0.85 9.09 3.26
C THR A 44 0.20 10.25 2.51
N THR A 45 -0.97 10.69 2.97
CA THR A 45 -1.52 12.03 2.68
C THR A 45 -1.25 13.04 3.80
N GLY A 46 -0.68 12.58 4.93
CA GLY A 46 -0.51 13.33 6.17
C GLY A 46 -1.38 12.75 7.29
N ASP A 47 -2.68 12.64 7.01
CA ASP A 47 -3.67 12.16 7.97
C ASP A 47 -4.00 10.67 7.82
N ASP A 48 -3.79 10.11 6.62
CA ASP A 48 -4.06 8.70 6.31
C ASP A 48 -2.88 8.06 5.58
N ASN A 49 -2.74 6.75 5.80
CA ASN A 49 -1.59 5.98 5.36
C ASN A 49 -1.99 4.70 4.64
N ILE A 50 -1.16 4.31 3.68
CA ILE A 50 -1.25 3.00 3.05
C ILE A 50 0.13 2.34 3.02
N SER A 51 0.18 1.06 3.42
CA SER A 51 1.34 0.22 3.22
C SER A 51 1.05 -0.80 2.13
N LEU A 52 2.01 -0.95 1.22
CA LEU A 52 1.96 -1.88 0.12
C LEU A 52 3.06 -2.91 0.31
N ARG A 53 2.72 -4.19 0.18
CA ARG A 53 3.68 -5.29 0.18
C ARG A 53 3.57 -6.07 -1.11
N GLN A 54 4.70 -6.32 -1.77
CA GLN A 54 4.75 -7.19 -2.95
C GLN A 54 4.25 -8.59 -2.57
N LEU A 55 3.36 -9.15 -3.38
CA LEU A 55 2.91 -10.53 -3.26
C LEU A 55 4.13 -11.44 -3.49
N LEU A 56 4.45 -12.23 -2.48
CA LEU A 56 5.41 -13.32 -2.60
C LEU A 56 4.64 -14.53 -3.11
N VAL A 57 4.60 -14.72 -4.43
CA VAL A 57 4.08 -15.97 -4.99
C VAL A 57 5.16 -17.04 -4.79
N PRO A 58 4.88 -18.13 -4.07
CA PRO A 58 5.81 -19.25 -4.02
C PRO A 58 6.05 -19.76 -5.44
N LYS A 59 7.32 -19.91 -5.85
CA LYS A 59 7.67 -20.51 -7.15
C LYS A 59 7.03 -21.90 -7.23
N GLY A 60 5.90 -22.04 -7.93
CA GLY A 60 5.18 -23.32 -8.06
C GLY A 60 3.67 -23.23 -8.26
N ASN A 61 3.02 -22.11 -7.97
CA ASN A 61 1.57 -21.94 -8.17
C ASN A 61 1.24 -20.93 -9.28
N GLU A 62 1.92 -21.02 -10.42
CA GLU A 62 1.33 -20.51 -11.66
C GLU A 62 0.19 -21.46 -12.02
N LEU A 63 -1.05 -21.04 -11.76
CA LEU A 63 -2.22 -21.72 -12.26
C LEU A 63 -2.11 -21.75 -13.79
N VAL A 64 -1.91 -22.96 -14.31
CA VAL A 64 -1.97 -23.32 -15.74
C VAL A 64 -3.29 -22.86 -16.34
#